data_AF-A0A2L0UEJ1-F1
#
_entry.id   AF-A0A2L0UEJ1-F1
#
_cell.length_a   1.000
_cell.length_b   1.000
_cell.length_c   1.000
_cell.angle_alpha   90.00
_cell.angle_beta   90.00
_cell.angle_gamma   90.00
#
_symmetry.space_group_name_H-M   'P 1'
#
loop_
_entity.id
_entity.type
_entity.pdbx_description
1 polymer ?
#
loop_
_entity_poly.entity_id
_entity_poly.type
_entity_poly.pdbx_seq_one_letter_code
_entity_poly.pdbx_strand_id
1 'polypeptide(L)'
;MPATIKFYLRSGLLEAGKAINPTRADYGERHVRRLQLIQGLRSTVGLGLEDIRRILGAAAGAGASDTQRLALLSTVQSVVLGLGGRRGEL
;
A
#
# COMPACT_ATOMS: atom_id res chain seq x y z
N MET A 1 -3.88 16.64 5.75
CA MET A 1 -3.87 16.30 7.19
C MET A 1 -2.44 15.96 7.62
N PRO A 2 -1.73 16.84 8.32
CA PRO A 2 -0.35 16.63 8.72
C PRO A 2 -0.26 15.62 9.87
N ALA A 3 -0.42 14.34 9.53
CA ALA A 3 -0.14 13.17 10.37
C ALA A 3 -0.02 11.85 9.56
N THR A 4 -0.25 11.88 8.23
CA THR A 4 -0.49 10.65 7.46
C THR A 4 0.79 9.98 6.93
N ILE A 5 1.81 10.75 6.52
CA ILE A 5 3.06 10.16 5.97
C ILE A 5 3.84 9.40 7.05
N LYS A 6 4.08 10.02 8.22
CA LYS A 6 4.76 9.35 9.35
C LYS A 6 4.01 8.11 9.81
N PHE A 7 2.68 8.15 9.77
CA PHE A 7 1.84 7.00 10.06
C PHE A 7 2.07 5.87 9.05
N TYR A 8 2.03 6.15 7.74
CA TYR A 8 2.29 5.13 6.72
C TYR A 8 3.72 4.57 6.75
N LEU A 9 4.72 5.37 7.12
CA LEU A 9 6.08 4.89 7.36
C LEU A 9 6.10 3.90 8.53
N ARG A 10 5.45 4.23 9.65
CA ARG A 10 5.40 3.35 10.83
C ARG A 10 4.61 2.06 10.57
N SER A 11 3.55 2.14 9.79
CA SER A 11 2.73 0.99 9.40
C SER A 11 3.33 0.16 8.25
N GLY A 12 4.53 0.51 7.78
CA GLY A 12 5.21 -0.21 6.68
C GLY A 12 4.53 -0.05 5.31
N LEU A 13 3.59 0.88 5.19
CA LEU A 13 2.86 1.15 3.94
C LEU A 13 3.66 2.01 2.96
N LEU A 14 4.67 2.73 3.44
CA LEU A 14 5.55 3.58 2.64
C LEU A 14 7.02 3.24 2.97
N GLU A 15 7.87 3.19 1.95
CA GLU A 15 9.33 3.07 2.15
C GLU A 15 9.90 4.34 2.81
N ALA A 16 10.98 4.18 3.57
CA ALA A 16 11.68 5.32 4.14
C ALA A 16 12.27 6.19 3.03
N GLY A 17 12.05 7.50 3.12
CA GLY A 17 12.69 8.47 2.25
C GLY A 17 14.20 8.52 2.47
N LYS A 18 14.95 9.05 1.51
CA LYS A 18 16.40 9.20 1.63
C LYS A 18 16.70 10.27 2.68
N ALA A 19 17.39 9.93 3.76
CA ALA A 19 17.73 10.90 4.80
C ALA A 19 18.60 12.03 4.20
N ILE A 20 18.15 13.28 4.35
CA ILE A 20 18.92 14.48 4.00
C ILE A 20 19.58 15.06 5.25
N ASN A 21 18.85 15.13 6.36
CA ASN A 21 19.34 15.58 7.66
C ASN A 21 18.50 14.95 8.81
N PRO A 22 18.82 15.17 10.10
CA PRO A 22 18.11 14.51 11.21
C PRO A 22 16.59 14.70 11.25
N THR A 23 16.07 15.75 10.60
CA THR A 23 14.63 16.08 10.58
C THR A 23 14.00 16.03 9.20
N ARG A 24 14.78 15.81 8.13
CA ARG A 24 14.32 15.84 6.74
C ARG A 24 14.75 14.60 5.97
N ALA A 25 13.79 14.06 5.22
CA ALA A 25 14.00 13.00 4.26
C ALA A 25 13.45 13.43 2.89
N ASP A 26 14.10 12.97 1.83
CA ASP A 26 13.68 13.15 0.45
C ASP A 26 12.71 12.04 0.03
N TYR A 27 11.63 12.43 -0.65
CA TYR A 27 10.60 11.52 -1.14
C TYR A 27 10.39 11.74 -2.64
N GLY A 28 10.97 10.86 -3.45
CA GLY A 28 10.79 10.92 -4.91
C GLY A 28 9.45 10.37 -5.41
N GLU A 29 9.29 10.36 -6.73
CA GLU A 29 8.10 9.93 -7.48
C GLU A 29 7.50 8.58 -7.07
N ARG A 30 8.35 7.60 -6.69
CA ARG A 30 7.86 6.29 -6.19
C ARG A 30 6.99 6.45 -4.94
N HIS A 31 7.34 7.38 -4.04
CA HIS A 31 6.55 7.67 -2.84
C HIS A 31 5.22 8.33 -3.19
N VAL A 32 5.23 9.29 -4.13
CA VAL A 32 4.02 9.98 -4.58
C VAL A 32 3.03 8.99 -5.19
N ARG A 33 3.48 8.14 -6.12
CA ARG A 33 2.63 7.10 -6.72
C ARG A 33 2.06 6.15 -5.68
N ARG A 34 2.87 5.76 -4.68
CA ARG A 34 2.43 4.88 -3.60
C ARG A 34 1.39 5.54 -2.70
N LEU A 35 1.56 6.82 -2.38
CA LEU A 35 0.59 7.61 -1.61
C LEU A 35 -0.74 7.77 -2.35
N GLN A 36 -0.70 8.03 -3.66
CA GLN A 36 -1.90 8.10 -4.50
C GLN A 36 -2.64 6.76 -4.53
N LEU A 37 -1.91 5.64 -4.65
CA LEU A 37 -2.49 4.31 -4.60
C LEU A 37 -3.15 4.02 -3.25
N ILE A 38 -2.48 4.30 -2.13
CA ILE A 38 -3.05 4.17 -0.79
C ILE A 38 -4.35 4.97 -0.67
N GLN A 39 -4.33 6.22 -1.13
CA GLN A 39 -5.48 7.11 -1.05
C GLN A 39 -6.65 6.60 -1.91
N GLY A 40 -6.38 6.14 -3.13
CA GLY A 40 -7.41 5.57 -4.01
C GLY A 40 -8.05 4.30 -3.43
N LEU A 41 -7.25 3.38 -2.89
CA LEU A 41 -7.75 2.16 -2.25
C LEU A 41 -8.61 2.47 -1.02
N ARG A 42 -8.23 3.47 -0.24
CA ARG A 42 -8.95 3.87 0.97
C ARG A 42 -10.23 4.64 0.66
N SER A 43 -10.18 5.59 -0.28
CA SER A 43 -11.31 6.50 -0.58
C SER A 43 -12.33 5.89 -1.53
N THR A 44 -11.91 5.05 -2.48
CA THR A 44 -12.80 4.51 -3.51
C THR A 44 -13.35 3.13 -3.13
N VAL A 45 -12.50 2.27 -2.55
CA VAL A 45 -12.87 0.88 -2.22
C VAL A 45 -13.20 0.71 -0.74
N GLY A 46 -12.80 1.66 0.12
CA GLY A 46 -13.07 1.59 1.55
C GLY A 46 -12.23 0.55 2.29
N LEU A 47 -11.10 0.11 1.72
CA LEU A 47 -10.29 -0.95 2.31
C LEU A 47 -9.62 -0.53 3.62
N GLY A 48 -9.56 -1.47 4.56
CA GLY A 48 -8.76 -1.34 5.78
C GLY A 48 -7.25 -1.32 5.48
N LEU A 49 -6.47 -0.79 6.42
CA LEU A 49 -5.02 -0.63 6.24
C LEU A 49 -4.28 -1.97 6.04
N GLU A 50 -4.76 -3.04 6.66
CA GLU A 50 -4.17 -4.38 6.53
C GLU A 50 -4.33 -4.96 5.12
N ASP A 51 -5.50 -4.76 4.52
CA ASP A 51 -5.78 -5.18 3.16
C ASP A 51 -4.97 -4.36 2.15
N ILE A 52 -4.89 -3.05 2.38
CA ILE A 52 -4.02 -2.16 1.60
C ILE A 52 -2.57 -2.62 1.68
N ARG A 53 -2.08 -3.03 2.86
CA ARG A 53 -0.71 -3.53 3.04
C ARG A 53 -0.44 -4.78 2.20
N ARG A 54 -1.37 -5.74 2.17
CA ARG A 54 -1.24 -6.96 1.35
C ARG A 54 -1.18 -6.65 -0.13
N ILE A 55 -2.09 -5.81 -0.62
CA ILE A 55 -2.12 -5.41 -2.04
C ILE A 55 -0.83 -4.69 -2.43
N LEU A 56 -0.36 -3.75 -1.61
CA LEU A 56 0.88 -3.01 -1.90
C LEU A 56 2.13 -3.88 -1.85
N GLY A 57 2.14 -4.92 -1.03
CA GLY A 57 3.19 -5.94 -1.01
C GLY A 57 3.20 -6.76 -2.30
N ALA A 58 2.04 -7.23 -2.75
CA ALA A 58 1.92 -7.97 -4.00
C ALA A 58 2.20 -7.09 -5.24
N ALA A 59 1.88 -5.79 -5.18
CA ALA A 59 2.14 -4.86 -6.26
C ALA A 59 3.62 -4.50 -6.41
N ALA A 60 4.43 -4.72 -5.36
CA ALA A 60 5.87 -4.51 -5.41
C ALA A 60 6.51 -5.55 -6.34
N GLY A 61 6.78 -5.14 -7.59
CA GLY A 61 7.39 -5.99 -8.61
C GLY A 61 6.42 -6.56 -9.65
N ALA A 62 5.10 -6.38 -9.51
CA ALA A 62 4.10 -6.91 -10.44
C ALA A 62 4.20 -6.40 -11.90
N GLY A 63 5.01 -5.38 -12.15
CA GLY A 63 5.32 -4.89 -13.49
C GLY A 63 6.41 -5.68 -14.22
N ALA A 64 7.14 -6.57 -13.54
CA ALA A 64 8.34 -7.21 -14.09
C ALA A 64 8.07 -8.61 -14.70
N SER A 65 6.96 -9.27 -14.37
CA SER A 65 6.63 -10.61 -14.88
C SER A 65 5.11 -10.85 -14.89
N ASP A 66 4.64 -11.61 -15.87
CA ASP A 66 3.24 -12.01 -15.99
C ASP A 66 2.78 -12.84 -14.78
N THR A 67 3.63 -13.73 -14.26
CA THR A 67 3.35 -14.49 -13.03
C THR A 67 3.11 -13.56 -11.83
N GLN A 68 3.90 -12.49 -11.71
CA GLN A 68 3.77 -11.52 -10.63
C GLN A 68 2.49 -10.69 -10.78
N ARG A 69 2.09 -10.38 -12.02
CA ARG A 69 0.81 -9.71 -12.31
C ARG A 69 -0.38 -10.59 -11.93
N LEU A 70 -0.34 -11.88 -12.27
CA LEU A 70 -1.38 -12.84 -11.87
C LEU A 70 -1.45 -13.01 -10.35
N ALA A 71 -0.31 -13.06 -9.66
CA ALA A 71 -0.25 -13.10 -8.20
C ALA A 71 -0.86 -11.85 -7.54
N LEU A 72 -0.59 -10.66 -8.10
CA LEU A 72 -1.24 -9.42 -7.68
C LEU A 72 -2.76 -9.50 -7.85
N LEU A 73 -3.23 -9.90 -9.03
CA LEU A 73 -4.67 -10.00 -9.30
C LEU A 73 -5.36 -10.98 -8.36
N SER A 74 -4.76 -12.13 -8.07
CA SER A 74 -5.25 -13.09 -7.09
C SER A 74 -5.35 -12.48 -5.68
N THR A 75 -4.34 -11.71 -5.27
CA THR A 75 -4.34 -11.01 -3.98
C THR A 75 -5.46 -9.97 -3.93
N VAL A 76 -5.61 -9.17 -4.98
CA VAL A 76 -6.66 -8.14 -5.07
C VAL A 76 -8.05 -8.78 -5.06
N GLN A 77 -8.27 -9.82 -5.86
CA GLN A 77 -9.54 -10.56 -5.89
C GLN A 77 -9.88 -11.18 -4.53
N SER A 78 -8.90 -11.75 -3.84
CA SER A 78 -9.12 -12.34 -2.51
C SER A 78 -9.54 -11.32 -1.47
N VAL A 79 -8.97 -10.11 -1.54
CA VAL A 79 -9.28 -8.99 -0.65
C VAL A 79 -10.64 -8.38 -1.00
N VAL A 80 -10.89 -8.07 -2.27
CA VAL A 80 -12.10 -7.34 -2.70
C VAL A 80 -13.34 -8.22 -2.68
N LEU A 81 -13.23 -9.48 -3.12
CA LEU A 81 -14.36 -10.42 -3.15
C LEU A 81 -14.53 -11.18 -1.83
N GLY A 82 -13.70 -10.88 -0.82
CA GLY A 82 -13.77 -11.53 0.49
C GLY A 82 -13.43 -13.02 0.48
N LEU A 83 -12.89 -13.55 -0.64
CA LEU A 83 -12.53 -14.96 -0.80
C LEU A 83 -11.41 -15.39 0.15
N GLY A 84 -10.73 -14.43 0.82
CA GLY A 84 -9.64 -14.66 1.78
C GLY A 84 -9.96 -14.42 3.26
N GLY A 85 -11.20 -14.06 3.63
CA GLY A 85 -11.63 -14.11 5.04
C GLY A 85 -12.28 -12.83 5.58
N ARG A 86 -13.53 -12.99 6.01
CA ARG A 86 -14.13 -12.15 7.05
C ARG A 86 -13.30 -12.25 8.33
N ARG A 87 -12.68 -11.16 8.77
CA ARG A 87 -12.29 -10.94 10.18
C ARG A 87 -12.10 -9.45 10.41
N GLY A 88 -13.02 -8.87 11.17
CA GLY A 88 -12.91 -7.50 11.66
C GLY A 88 -14.22 -6.79 11.97
N GLU A 89 -15.24 -7.48 12.48
CA GLU A 89 -16.28 -6.84 13.29
C GLU A 89 -16.05 -7.28 14.74
N LEU A 90 -15.56 -6.36 15.56
CA LEU A 90 -15.70 -6.30 17.01
C LEU A 90 -15.67 -4.82 17.41
#